data_AF-A0A8G1N0K2-F1
#
_entry.id   AF-A0A8G1N0K2-F1
#
_cell.length_a   1.000
_cell.length_b   1.000
_cell.length_c   1.000
_cell.angle_alpha   90.00
_cell.angle_beta   90.00
_cell.angle_gamma   90.00
#
_symmetry.space_group_name_H-M   'P 1'
#
loop_
_entity.id
_entity.type
_entity.pdbx_description
1 polymer ?
#
loop_
_entity_poly.entity_id
_entity_poly.type
_entity_poly.pdbx_seq_one_letter_code
_entity_poly.pdbx_strand_id
1 'polypeptide(L)'
;MSIFDGSGHEQVVFCHDPDSGLRAIIAIYSTALGPALGGTRFYPYASEEEALTDVLHLSEGMAYKNAIAGLDHGGGKAVIWGDPNVDKSEPLLRAYGRFVDSLGGRYVTACDVGTYVEDMDHVARETRHVSGRSPEAGGAGDSSILTAFGVFQAMRAAAQHRWGAVDLTGRTVGVAGLGKVGRHLVPHLLEAGAEVVACDVDPAAVGWAAGNFPQVRIVEGTDELIAAGIHVYAPCAMGGVLNDQSLKALDAEIICGAANNQLAEPHIADELERAGILYCPDYVVNSGGVIQVADEYDGAFDFKRAERRTAGIFATTARILERAKGEGITPLAAADAIAEERIAAVGRLQRVRLFR
;
A
#
# COMPACT_ATOMS: atom_id res chain seq x y z
N MET A 1 -8.25 22.43 -19.24
CA MET A 1 -7.81 21.10 -19.69
C MET A 1 -8.85 20.10 -19.21
N SER A 2 -9.18 19.12 -20.03
CA SER A 2 -10.04 17.99 -19.61
C SER A 2 -9.32 17.18 -18.54
N ILE A 3 -10.06 16.54 -17.62
CA ILE A 3 -9.52 15.56 -16.66
C ILE A 3 -8.79 14.39 -17.35
N PHE A 4 -9.05 14.17 -18.64
CA PHE A 4 -8.47 13.10 -19.45
C PHE A 4 -7.23 13.53 -20.24
N ASP A 5 -6.94 14.84 -20.31
CA ASP A 5 -5.78 15.33 -21.04
C ASP A 5 -4.51 14.99 -20.26
N GLY A 6 -3.84 13.90 -20.65
CA GLY A 6 -2.58 13.47 -20.05
C GLY A 6 -2.69 12.59 -18.81
N SER A 7 -3.91 12.28 -18.32
CA SER A 7 -4.08 11.46 -17.12
C SER A 7 -4.08 9.94 -17.38
N GLY A 8 -4.29 9.50 -18.63
CA GLY A 8 -4.32 8.07 -18.98
C GLY A 8 -5.53 7.28 -18.45
N HIS A 9 -6.46 7.92 -17.73
CA HIS A 9 -7.57 7.23 -17.06
C HIS A 9 -8.65 6.75 -18.04
N GLU A 10 -9.16 5.54 -17.83
CA GLU A 10 -10.27 4.97 -18.60
C GLU A 10 -11.63 5.58 -18.23
N GLN A 11 -11.85 5.88 -16.94
CA GLN A 11 -13.17 6.33 -16.47
C GLN A 11 -13.09 7.08 -15.14
N VAL A 12 -13.95 8.10 -14.97
CA VAL A 12 -14.20 8.77 -13.69
C VAL A 12 -15.72 8.88 -13.50
N VAL A 13 -16.22 8.51 -12.32
CA VAL A 13 -17.65 8.43 -12.00
C VAL A 13 -17.95 9.19 -10.74
N PHE A 14 -18.74 10.27 -10.88
CA PHE A 14 -19.27 11.03 -9.75
C PHE A 14 -20.58 10.41 -9.29
N CYS A 15 -20.64 10.06 -8.00
CA CYS A 15 -21.74 9.36 -7.37
C CYS A 15 -22.36 10.29 -6.32
N HIS A 16 -23.67 10.50 -6.40
CA HIS A 16 -24.39 11.35 -5.46
C HIS A 16 -25.74 10.73 -5.09
N ASP A 17 -26.00 10.61 -3.78
CA ASP A 17 -27.31 10.24 -3.24
C ASP A 17 -27.76 11.30 -2.23
N PRO A 18 -28.74 12.16 -2.56
CA PRO A 18 -29.15 13.25 -1.67
C PRO A 18 -29.72 12.77 -0.33
N ASP A 19 -30.42 11.64 -0.32
CA ASP A 19 -31.13 11.16 0.88
C ASP A 19 -30.16 10.58 1.91
N SER A 20 -29.13 9.86 1.48
CA SER A 20 -28.06 9.38 2.36
C SER A 20 -26.93 10.40 2.59
N GLY A 21 -26.90 11.48 1.80
CA GLY A 21 -25.80 12.45 1.77
C GLY A 21 -24.52 11.94 1.10
N LEU A 22 -24.58 10.86 0.31
CA LEU A 22 -23.40 10.30 -0.34
C LEU A 22 -22.85 11.29 -1.37
N ARG A 23 -21.55 11.59 -1.28
CA ARG A 23 -20.75 12.20 -2.33
C ARG A 23 -19.50 11.35 -2.53
N ALA A 24 -19.34 10.74 -3.69
CA ALA A 24 -18.19 9.90 -3.97
C ALA A 24 -17.68 10.07 -5.40
N ILE A 25 -16.41 9.79 -5.61
CA ILE A 25 -15.78 9.73 -6.93
C ILE A 25 -15.09 8.38 -7.05
N ILE A 26 -15.36 7.65 -8.13
CA ILE A 26 -14.66 6.41 -8.48
C ILE A 26 -13.82 6.69 -9.73
N ALA A 27 -12.51 6.48 -9.65
CA ALA A 27 -11.60 6.57 -10.77
C ALA A 27 -11.07 5.19 -11.15
N ILE A 28 -11.11 4.89 -12.44
CA ILE A 28 -10.52 3.69 -13.04
C ILE A 28 -9.40 4.18 -13.95
N TYR A 29 -8.15 3.94 -13.54
CA TYR A 29 -6.99 4.27 -14.33
C TYR A 29 -6.85 3.29 -15.50
N SER A 30 -6.83 1.99 -15.19
CA SER A 30 -6.64 0.94 -16.20
C SER A 30 -7.34 -0.34 -15.79
N THR A 31 -7.96 -1.02 -16.76
CA THR A 31 -8.48 -2.40 -16.64
C THR A 31 -7.71 -3.39 -17.50
N ALA A 32 -6.53 -3.01 -17.99
CA ALA A 32 -5.75 -3.80 -18.95
C ALA A 32 -5.42 -5.22 -18.45
N LEU A 33 -5.17 -5.38 -17.15
CA LEU A 33 -4.84 -6.66 -16.53
C LEU A 33 -6.06 -7.43 -16.03
N GLY A 34 -7.22 -6.77 -15.91
CA GLY A 34 -8.44 -7.28 -15.29
C GLY A 34 -9.25 -6.18 -14.60
N PRO A 35 -10.26 -6.53 -13.79
CA PRO A 35 -11.01 -5.56 -12.98
C PRO A 35 -10.09 -4.63 -12.20
N ALA A 36 -10.43 -3.35 -12.15
CA ALA A 36 -9.70 -2.37 -11.37
C ALA A 36 -9.95 -2.60 -9.88
N LEU A 37 -8.91 -2.95 -9.13
CA LEU A 37 -8.99 -3.24 -7.70
C LEU A 37 -8.36 -2.10 -6.90
N GLY A 38 -9.12 -1.54 -5.96
CA GLY A 38 -8.58 -0.56 -5.02
C GLY A 38 -9.53 -0.21 -3.88
N GLY A 39 -8.97 0.32 -2.79
CA GLY A 39 -9.73 0.70 -1.61
C GLY A 39 -10.59 1.96 -1.80
N THR A 40 -11.56 2.13 -0.91
CA THR A 40 -12.38 3.34 -0.79
C THR A 40 -11.92 4.17 0.40
N ARG A 41 -11.40 5.37 0.13
CA ARG A 41 -11.04 6.34 1.16
C ARG A 41 -12.25 7.17 1.55
N PHE A 42 -12.53 7.32 2.84
CA PHE A 42 -13.56 8.23 3.34
C PHE A 42 -12.87 9.36 4.09
N TYR A 43 -12.87 10.56 3.50
CA TYR A 43 -12.05 11.67 3.96
C TYR A 43 -12.72 13.04 3.79
N PRO A 44 -12.55 13.98 4.75
CA PRO A 44 -13.15 15.31 4.72
C PRO A 44 -12.30 16.27 3.85
N TYR A 45 -12.33 16.10 2.53
CA TYR A 45 -11.66 17.02 1.59
C TYR A 45 -12.20 18.46 1.71
N ALA A 46 -11.34 19.46 1.48
CA ALA A 46 -11.78 20.85 1.52
C ALA A 46 -12.56 21.26 0.26
N SER A 47 -12.34 20.54 -0.85
CA SER A 47 -13.01 20.79 -2.13
C SER A 47 -13.21 19.52 -2.97
N GLU A 48 -14.09 19.59 -3.97
CA GLU A 48 -14.27 18.53 -4.97
C GLU A 48 -13.00 18.32 -5.81
N GLU A 49 -12.26 19.39 -6.10
CA GLU A 49 -11.02 19.36 -6.86
C GLU A 49 -9.92 18.58 -6.13
N GLU A 50 -9.81 18.75 -4.81
CA GLU A 50 -8.90 17.95 -3.98
C GLU A 50 -9.29 16.47 -3.97
N ALA A 51 -10.58 16.17 -3.82
CA ALA A 51 -11.08 14.79 -3.85
C ALA A 51 -10.82 14.11 -5.20
N LEU A 52 -11.05 14.85 -6.30
CA LEU A 52 -10.77 14.39 -7.66
C LEU A 52 -9.28 14.16 -7.88
N THR A 53 -8.42 15.10 -7.46
CA THR A 53 -6.97 14.96 -7.61
C THR A 53 -6.45 13.75 -6.84
N ASP A 54 -6.90 13.54 -5.60
CA ASP A 54 -6.49 12.40 -4.78
C ASP A 54 -6.94 11.07 -5.40
N VAL A 55 -8.20 10.95 -5.84
CA VAL A 55 -8.69 9.69 -6.41
C VAL A 55 -7.99 9.33 -7.72
N LEU A 56 -7.65 10.32 -8.56
CA LEU A 56 -6.91 10.09 -9.80
C LEU A 56 -5.51 9.52 -9.50
N HIS A 57 -4.72 10.22 -8.67
CA HIS A 57 -3.38 9.77 -8.29
C HIS A 57 -3.38 8.40 -7.62
N LEU A 58 -4.32 8.15 -6.71
CA LEU A 58 -4.42 6.87 -6.02
C LEU A 58 -4.79 5.73 -6.97
N SER A 59 -5.66 5.97 -7.96
CA SER A 59 -6.09 4.94 -8.90
C SER A 59 -4.99 4.52 -9.87
N GLU A 60 -4.15 5.46 -10.29
CA GLU A 60 -2.91 5.19 -11.04
C GLU A 60 -1.94 4.36 -10.20
N GLY A 61 -1.66 4.80 -8.96
CA GLY A 61 -0.80 4.05 -8.05
C GLY A 61 -1.27 2.60 -7.81
N MET A 62 -2.59 2.36 -7.79
CA MET A 62 -3.13 1.00 -7.71
C MET A 62 -2.85 0.16 -8.96
N ALA A 63 -2.78 0.75 -10.16
CA ALA A 63 -2.45 0.01 -11.37
C ALA A 63 -1.01 -0.53 -11.30
N TYR A 64 -0.07 0.33 -10.92
CA TYR A 64 1.34 -0.03 -10.75
C TYR A 64 1.52 -1.04 -9.61
N LYS A 65 0.84 -0.83 -8.48
CA LYS A 65 0.86 -1.76 -7.33
C LYS A 65 0.34 -3.14 -7.69
N ASN A 66 -0.82 -3.22 -8.35
CA ASN A 66 -1.39 -4.52 -8.75
C ASN A 66 -0.52 -5.22 -9.79
N ALA A 67 0.04 -4.47 -10.75
CA ALA A 67 0.93 -5.03 -11.76
C ALA A 67 2.23 -5.58 -11.15
N ILE A 68 2.92 -4.82 -10.29
CA ILE A 68 4.20 -5.24 -9.71
C ILE A 68 4.04 -6.40 -8.72
N ALA A 69 2.89 -6.46 -8.04
CA ALA A 69 2.50 -7.58 -7.18
C ALA A 69 2.15 -8.85 -7.96
N GLY A 70 2.11 -8.78 -9.30
CA GLY A 70 1.82 -9.92 -10.18
C GLY A 70 0.35 -10.30 -10.25
N LEU A 71 -0.55 -9.40 -9.84
CA LEU A 71 -1.99 -9.62 -9.80
C LEU A 71 -2.64 -9.37 -11.17
N ASP A 72 -3.72 -10.10 -11.46
CA ASP A 72 -4.53 -9.92 -12.68
C ASP A 72 -5.64 -8.88 -12.46
N HIS A 73 -5.23 -7.75 -11.89
CA HIS A 73 -6.08 -6.61 -11.58
C HIS A 73 -5.51 -5.33 -12.17
N GLY A 74 -6.42 -4.49 -12.67
CA GLY A 74 -6.13 -3.11 -13.06
C GLY A 74 -6.06 -2.16 -11.86
N GLY A 75 -5.94 -0.87 -12.11
CA GLY A 75 -5.90 0.17 -11.07
C GLY A 75 -7.19 0.96 -11.00
N GLY A 76 -7.77 1.00 -9.80
CA GLY A 76 -8.94 1.83 -9.51
C GLY A 76 -8.87 2.37 -8.09
N LYS A 77 -9.66 3.39 -7.80
CA LYS A 77 -9.82 3.92 -6.46
C LYS A 77 -11.19 4.58 -6.33
N ALA A 78 -11.70 4.65 -5.10
CA ALA A 78 -12.81 5.50 -4.76
C ALA A 78 -12.48 6.40 -3.58
N VAL A 79 -13.10 7.57 -3.58
CA VAL A 79 -13.15 8.49 -2.44
C VAL A 79 -14.60 8.77 -2.10
N ILE A 80 -14.94 8.75 -0.81
CA ILE A 80 -16.19 9.27 -0.25
C ILE A 80 -15.81 10.57 0.48
N TRP A 81 -16.49 11.65 0.11
CA TRP A 81 -16.22 12.99 0.60
C TRP A 81 -17.09 13.33 1.83
N GLY A 82 -16.47 13.26 3.01
CA GLY A 82 -17.06 13.63 4.31
C GLY A 82 -16.23 13.13 5.49
N ASP A 83 -16.63 13.47 6.71
CA ASP A 83 -15.98 13.00 7.94
C ASP A 83 -16.48 11.59 8.30
N PRO A 84 -15.63 10.54 8.25
CA PRO A 84 -16.05 9.18 8.54
C PRO A 84 -16.52 8.97 9.99
N ASN A 85 -16.24 9.88 10.92
CA ASN A 85 -16.68 9.80 12.31
C ASN A 85 -18.07 10.43 12.54
N VAL A 86 -18.56 11.21 11.57
CA VAL A 86 -19.82 11.97 11.69
C VAL A 86 -20.82 11.55 10.62
N ASP A 87 -20.39 11.48 9.36
CA ASP A 87 -21.28 11.34 8.21
C ASP A 87 -21.57 9.88 7.87
N LYS A 88 -20.77 8.95 8.38
CA LYS A 88 -20.85 7.53 8.03
C LYS A 88 -22.14 6.89 8.56
N SER A 89 -22.90 6.25 7.67
CA SER A 89 -24.13 5.53 8.00
C SER A 89 -24.36 4.33 7.07
N GLU A 90 -25.14 3.35 7.51
CA GLU A 90 -25.51 2.19 6.67
C GLU A 90 -26.20 2.61 5.35
N PRO A 91 -27.19 3.54 5.32
CA PRO A 91 -27.79 3.99 4.06
C PRO A 91 -26.75 4.54 3.08
N LEU A 92 -25.79 5.33 3.54
CA LEU A 92 -24.72 5.90 2.71
C LEU A 92 -23.84 4.81 2.11
N LEU A 93 -23.40 3.85 2.93
CA LEU A 93 -22.54 2.75 2.47
C LEU A 93 -23.26 1.82 1.50
N ARG A 94 -24.57 1.58 1.70
CA ARG A 94 -25.38 0.81 0.75
C ARG A 94 -25.63 1.57 -0.54
N ALA A 95 -25.90 2.88 -0.48
CA ALA A 95 -25.97 3.71 -1.68
C ALA A 95 -24.66 3.65 -2.48
N TYR A 96 -23.51 3.74 -1.80
CA TYR A 96 -22.20 3.56 -2.42
C TYR A 96 -22.04 2.17 -3.06
N GLY A 97 -22.43 1.11 -2.38
CA GLY A 97 -22.39 -0.25 -2.92
C GLY A 97 -23.20 -0.42 -4.21
N ARG A 98 -24.34 0.28 -4.36
CA ARG A 98 -25.11 0.29 -5.61
C ARG A 98 -24.39 0.99 -6.75
N PHE A 99 -23.67 2.08 -6.47
CA PHE A 99 -22.84 2.73 -7.48
C PHE A 99 -21.67 1.84 -7.92
N VAL A 100 -21.02 1.13 -6.98
CA VAL A 100 -20.00 0.12 -7.32
C VAL A 100 -20.61 -0.99 -8.19
N ASP A 101 -21.79 -1.52 -7.82
CA ASP A 101 -22.47 -2.57 -8.58
C ASP A 101 -22.78 -2.14 -10.02
N SER A 102 -23.17 -0.87 -10.20
CA SER A 102 -23.51 -0.30 -11.51
C SER A 102 -22.34 -0.33 -12.51
N LEU A 103 -21.10 -0.47 -12.03
CA LEU A 103 -19.90 -0.62 -12.86
C LEU A 103 -19.72 -2.04 -13.40
N GLY A 104 -20.61 -2.97 -13.05
CA GLY A 104 -20.67 -4.32 -13.64
C GLY A 104 -19.40 -5.14 -13.42
N GLY A 105 -18.69 -4.89 -12.32
CA GLY A 105 -17.43 -5.56 -12.00
C GLY A 105 -16.19 -5.00 -12.67
N ARG A 106 -16.28 -3.83 -13.33
CA ARG A 106 -15.09 -3.10 -13.80
C ARG A 106 -14.25 -2.54 -12.66
N TYR A 107 -14.87 -2.26 -11.52
CA TYR A 107 -14.21 -1.82 -10.29
C TYR A 107 -14.59 -2.73 -9.13
N VAL A 108 -13.60 -3.05 -8.30
CA VAL A 108 -13.73 -3.84 -7.08
C VAL A 108 -13.19 -3.00 -5.93
N THR A 109 -14.04 -2.73 -4.93
CA THR A 109 -13.67 -1.91 -3.78
C THR A 109 -13.08 -2.74 -2.63
N ALA A 110 -12.32 -2.10 -1.76
CA ALA A 110 -11.89 -2.63 -0.46
C ALA A 110 -11.81 -1.50 0.59
N CYS A 111 -11.31 -1.82 1.79
CA CYS A 111 -11.01 -0.80 2.82
C CYS A 111 -9.85 0.13 2.40
N ASP A 112 -9.89 1.37 2.90
CA ASP A 112 -8.78 2.34 2.91
C ASP A 112 -8.95 3.25 4.15
N VAL A 113 -8.20 4.36 4.23
CA VAL A 113 -8.35 5.37 5.26
C VAL A 113 -9.81 5.81 5.38
N GLY A 114 -10.36 5.70 6.58
CA GLY A 114 -11.75 6.07 6.88
C GLY A 114 -12.78 4.99 6.58
N THR A 115 -12.40 3.84 6.02
CA THR A 115 -13.30 2.67 5.86
C THR A 115 -12.72 1.40 6.48
N TYR A 116 -13.58 0.55 7.02
CA TYR A 116 -13.20 -0.65 7.77
C TYR A 116 -14.00 -1.88 7.31
N VAL A 117 -13.69 -3.04 7.90
CA VAL A 117 -14.24 -4.33 7.45
C VAL A 117 -15.77 -4.37 7.56
N GLU A 118 -16.32 -3.75 8.59
CA GLU A 118 -17.76 -3.64 8.82
C GLU A 118 -18.45 -2.75 7.77
N ASP A 119 -17.73 -1.74 7.27
CA ASP A 119 -18.25 -0.88 6.19
C ASP A 119 -18.36 -1.68 4.89
N MET A 120 -17.38 -2.54 4.62
CA MET A 120 -17.39 -3.41 3.45
C MET A 120 -18.49 -4.47 3.55
N ASP A 121 -18.87 -4.89 4.76
CA ASP A 121 -20.03 -5.77 4.96
C ASP A 121 -21.36 -5.09 4.57
N HIS A 122 -21.51 -3.79 4.85
CA HIS A 122 -22.67 -3.02 4.40
C HIS A 122 -22.68 -2.85 2.87
N VAL A 123 -21.53 -2.52 2.27
CA VAL A 123 -21.37 -2.43 0.81
C VAL A 123 -21.70 -3.76 0.13
N ALA A 124 -21.27 -4.88 0.72
CA ALA A 124 -21.50 -6.23 0.20
C ALA A 124 -22.98 -6.66 0.17
N ARG A 125 -23.86 -5.93 0.85
CA ARG A 125 -25.31 -6.16 0.76
C ARG A 125 -25.90 -5.73 -0.59
N GLU A 126 -25.17 -4.92 -1.35
CA GLU A 126 -25.63 -4.34 -2.62
C GLU A 126 -24.78 -4.79 -3.82
N THR A 127 -23.56 -5.28 -3.59
CA THR A 127 -22.68 -5.77 -4.66
C THR A 127 -21.79 -6.92 -4.21
N ARG A 128 -21.39 -7.76 -5.16
CA ARG A 128 -20.30 -8.74 -4.97
C ARG A 128 -18.91 -8.15 -5.25
N HIS A 129 -18.83 -6.94 -5.79
CA HIS A 129 -17.60 -6.31 -6.25
C HIS A 129 -16.89 -5.56 -5.10
N VAL A 130 -16.69 -6.27 -4.00
CA VAL A 130 -16.10 -5.77 -2.76
C VAL A 130 -15.27 -6.87 -2.09
N SER A 131 -14.15 -6.49 -1.51
CA SER A 131 -13.23 -7.35 -0.75
C SER A 131 -12.82 -6.67 0.57
N GLY A 132 -12.13 -7.37 1.45
CA GLY A 132 -11.76 -6.87 2.78
C GLY A 132 -12.94 -6.88 3.74
N ARG A 133 -13.86 -7.83 3.58
CA ARG A 133 -15.01 -8.02 4.47
C ARG A 133 -14.60 -8.69 5.78
N SER A 134 -15.50 -8.69 6.77
CA SER A 134 -15.23 -9.37 8.04
C SER A 134 -15.07 -10.89 7.83
N PRO A 135 -14.21 -11.58 8.62
CA PRO A 135 -14.10 -13.04 8.57
C PRO A 135 -15.45 -13.75 8.79
N GLU A 136 -16.31 -13.18 9.62
CA GLU A 136 -17.67 -13.68 9.89
C GLU A 136 -18.57 -13.60 8.64
N ALA A 137 -18.35 -12.61 7.78
CA ALA A 137 -18.98 -12.49 6.46
C ALA A 137 -18.25 -13.26 5.35
N GLY A 138 -17.20 -14.03 5.68
CA GLY A 138 -16.39 -14.79 4.75
C GLY A 138 -15.34 -13.96 3.99
N GLY A 139 -14.96 -12.81 4.53
CA GLY A 139 -13.88 -11.98 4.00
C GLY A 139 -12.52 -12.25 4.63
N ALA A 140 -11.50 -11.55 4.15
CA ALA A 140 -10.11 -11.71 4.57
C ALA A 140 -9.76 -10.97 5.87
N GLY A 141 -10.61 -10.05 6.34
CA GLY A 141 -10.33 -9.25 7.53
C GLY A 141 -9.15 -8.29 7.38
N ASP A 142 -8.42 -8.06 8.49
CA ASP A 142 -7.32 -7.10 8.54
C ASP A 142 -6.15 -7.52 7.63
N SER A 143 -5.76 -6.64 6.72
CA SER A 143 -4.67 -6.84 5.75
C SER A 143 -3.30 -6.40 6.27
N SER A 144 -3.24 -5.85 7.50
CA SER A 144 -2.01 -5.38 8.13
C SER A 144 -0.98 -6.49 8.35
N ILE A 145 -1.43 -7.72 8.61
CA ILE A 145 -0.57 -8.90 8.85
C ILE A 145 0.26 -9.21 7.60
N LEU A 146 -0.40 -9.41 6.46
CA LEU A 146 0.31 -9.71 5.21
C LEU A 146 1.07 -8.49 4.68
N THR A 147 0.63 -7.26 4.99
CA THR A 147 1.41 -6.06 4.68
C THR A 147 2.74 -6.04 5.44
N ALA A 148 2.74 -6.32 6.75
CA ALA A 148 3.96 -6.40 7.55
C ALA A 148 4.89 -7.52 7.08
N PHE A 149 4.33 -8.69 6.78
CA PHE A 149 5.09 -9.81 6.23
C PHE A 149 5.71 -9.46 4.86
N GLY A 150 4.99 -8.75 4.00
CA GLY A 150 5.52 -8.25 2.73
C GLY A 150 6.70 -7.29 2.89
N VAL A 151 6.58 -6.32 3.81
CA VAL A 151 7.66 -5.37 4.14
C VAL A 151 8.89 -6.12 4.67
N PHE A 152 8.69 -7.09 5.56
CA PHE A 152 9.75 -7.95 6.06
C PHE A 152 10.46 -8.71 4.92
N GLN A 153 9.70 -9.30 4.00
CA GLN A 153 10.25 -10.03 2.85
C GLN A 153 11.03 -9.11 1.89
N ALA A 154 10.56 -7.88 1.66
CA ALA A 154 11.31 -6.88 0.92
C ALA A 154 12.61 -6.47 1.63
N MET A 155 12.56 -6.29 2.95
CA MET A 155 13.73 -5.93 3.76
C MET A 155 14.81 -7.02 3.71
N ARG A 156 14.41 -8.29 3.70
CA ARG A 156 15.34 -9.42 3.50
C ARG A 156 16.00 -9.42 2.12
N ALA A 157 15.25 -9.07 1.07
CA ALA A 157 15.81 -8.95 -0.28
C ALA A 157 16.78 -7.76 -0.38
N ALA A 158 16.45 -6.64 0.25
CA ALA A 158 17.31 -5.46 0.35
C ALA A 158 18.60 -5.76 1.13
N ALA A 159 18.49 -6.47 2.26
CA ALA A 159 19.62 -6.95 3.05
C ALA A 159 20.52 -7.89 2.22
N GLN A 160 19.94 -8.80 1.43
CA GLN A 160 20.72 -9.67 0.55
C GLN A 160 21.47 -8.85 -0.52
N HIS A 161 20.82 -7.85 -1.10
CA HIS A 161 21.43 -7.00 -2.11
C HIS A 161 22.56 -6.12 -1.53
N ARG A 162 22.34 -5.53 -0.36
CA ARG A 162 23.28 -4.56 0.26
C ARG A 162 24.40 -5.24 1.04
N TRP A 163 24.10 -6.31 1.77
CA TRP A 163 25.02 -6.97 2.72
C TRP A 163 25.38 -8.41 2.34
N GLY A 164 24.78 -8.98 1.29
CA GLY A 164 25.06 -10.35 0.85
C GLY A 164 24.39 -11.45 1.70
N ALA A 165 23.54 -11.09 2.67
CA ALA A 165 22.82 -12.02 3.53
C ALA A 165 21.35 -11.59 3.71
N VAL A 166 20.44 -12.57 3.79
CA VAL A 166 19.00 -12.34 3.98
C VAL A 166 18.60 -12.11 5.44
N ASP A 167 19.53 -12.34 6.36
CA ASP A 167 19.32 -12.26 7.80
C ASP A 167 19.71 -10.87 8.33
N LEU A 168 19.09 -10.45 9.42
CA LEU A 168 19.26 -9.11 9.99
C LEU A 168 20.09 -9.12 11.29
N THR A 169 20.75 -10.22 11.62
CA THR A 169 21.61 -10.33 12.81
C THR A 169 22.69 -9.26 12.81
N GLY A 170 22.80 -8.53 13.93
CA GLY A 170 23.75 -7.43 14.10
C GLY A 170 23.37 -6.16 13.34
N ARG A 171 22.13 -6.08 12.84
CA ARG A 171 21.57 -4.89 12.19
C ARG A 171 20.52 -4.28 13.08
N THR A 172 20.49 -2.95 13.08
CA THR A 172 19.55 -2.14 13.85
C THR A 172 18.50 -1.58 12.90
N VAL A 173 17.23 -1.88 13.14
CA VAL A 173 16.10 -1.43 12.33
C VAL A 173 15.32 -0.38 13.11
N GLY A 174 15.22 0.83 12.55
CA GLY A 174 14.41 1.93 13.06
C GLY A 174 12.99 1.87 12.53
N VAL A 175 12.01 1.50 13.36
CA VAL A 175 10.58 1.46 12.99
C VAL A 175 9.87 2.73 13.45
N ALA A 176 9.55 3.62 12.51
CA ALA A 176 8.78 4.83 12.79
C ALA A 176 7.28 4.56 12.59
N GLY A 177 6.56 4.32 13.69
CA GLY A 177 5.15 3.93 13.71
C GLY A 177 4.96 2.47 14.14
N LEU A 178 4.26 2.28 15.26
CA LEU A 178 3.88 1.03 15.90
C LEU A 178 2.36 0.77 15.81
N GLY A 179 1.69 1.40 14.85
CA GLY A 179 0.29 1.14 14.49
C GLY A 179 0.05 -0.24 13.87
N LYS A 180 -0.99 -0.38 13.04
CA LYS A 180 -1.44 -1.67 12.49
C LYS A 180 -0.34 -2.50 11.84
N VAL A 181 0.50 -1.91 10.99
CA VAL A 181 1.56 -2.66 10.30
C VAL A 181 2.82 -2.76 11.15
N GLY A 182 3.26 -1.65 11.76
CA GLY A 182 4.48 -1.61 12.57
C GLY A 182 4.49 -2.63 13.69
N ARG A 183 3.35 -2.81 14.38
CA ARG A 183 3.21 -3.81 15.45
C ARG A 183 3.42 -5.26 14.98
N HIS A 184 3.11 -5.57 13.72
CA HIS A 184 3.32 -6.89 13.13
C HIS A 184 4.72 -7.02 12.51
N LEU A 185 5.33 -5.90 12.10
CA LEU A 185 6.70 -5.90 11.58
C LEU A 185 7.72 -6.19 12.68
N VAL A 186 7.59 -5.56 13.86
CA VAL A 186 8.51 -5.72 15.00
C VAL A 186 8.82 -7.19 15.34
N PRO A 187 7.85 -8.09 15.57
CA PRO A 187 8.16 -9.48 15.89
C PRO A 187 8.92 -10.20 14.76
N HIS A 188 8.62 -9.95 13.49
CA HIS A 188 9.39 -10.53 12.37
C HIS A 188 10.85 -10.07 12.37
N LEU A 189 11.11 -8.80 12.70
CA LEU A 189 12.47 -8.27 12.80
C LEU A 189 13.25 -8.92 13.93
N LEU A 190 12.63 -9.07 15.10
CA LEU A 190 13.24 -9.71 16.27
C LEU A 190 13.52 -11.20 16.01
N GLU A 191 12.60 -11.92 15.36
CA GLU A 191 12.79 -13.31 14.93
C GLU A 191 13.95 -13.47 13.94
N ALA A 192 14.23 -12.44 13.13
CA ALA A 192 15.34 -12.38 12.19
C ALA A 192 16.66 -11.85 12.80
N GLY A 193 16.73 -11.73 14.13
CA GLY A 193 17.94 -11.33 14.85
C GLY A 193 18.26 -9.84 14.82
N ALA A 194 17.36 -8.99 14.32
CA ALA A 194 17.56 -7.56 14.30
C ALA A 194 17.44 -6.95 15.71
N GLU A 195 18.25 -5.93 15.97
CA GLU A 195 17.97 -4.97 17.03
C GLU A 195 16.91 -3.98 16.52
N VAL A 196 15.94 -3.63 17.35
CA VAL A 196 14.85 -2.74 16.94
C VAL A 196 14.84 -1.49 17.80
N VAL A 197 14.86 -0.34 17.13
CA VAL A 197 14.58 0.97 17.72
C VAL A 197 13.25 1.44 17.16
N ALA A 198 12.32 1.91 17.99
CA ALA A 198 10.99 2.28 17.53
C ALA A 198 10.45 3.53 18.21
N CYS A 199 9.58 4.26 17.51
CA CYS A 199 8.82 5.37 18.06
C CYS A 199 7.37 5.35 17.55
N ASP A 200 6.46 5.89 18.34
CA ASP A 200 5.10 6.21 17.92
C ASP A 200 4.60 7.41 18.74
N VAL A 201 3.70 8.19 18.15
CA VAL A 201 3.03 9.32 18.84
C VAL A 201 1.92 8.84 19.78
N ASP A 202 1.40 7.63 19.57
CA ASP A 202 0.39 7.00 20.42
C ASP A 202 1.02 6.29 21.63
N PRO A 203 0.78 6.78 22.87
CA PRO A 203 1.29 6.14 24.07
C PRO A 203 0.81 4.70 24.26
N ALA A 204 -0.36 4.33 23.72
CA ALA A 204 -0.87 2.98 23.80
C ALA A 204 -0.06 2.01 22.91
N ALA A 205 0.32 2.44 21.71
CA ALA A 205 1.18 1.67 20.82
C ALA A 205 2.58 1.47 21.42
N VAL A 206 3.15 2.54 22.00
CA VAL A 206 4.42 2.49 22.74
C VAL A 206 4.33 1.54 23.94
N GLY A 207 3.28 1.66 24.76
CA GLY A 207 3.07 0.80 25.93
C GLY A 207 2.91 -0.67 25.55
N TRP A 208 2.23 -0.96 24.43
CA TRP A 208 2.12 -2.32 23.89
C TRP A 208 3.49 -2.88 23.48
N ALA A 209 4.30 -2.11 22.75
CA ALA A 209 5.62 -2.57 22.31
C ALA A 209 6.56 -2.80 23.50
N ALA A 210 6.64 -1.87 24.44
CA ALA A 210 7.46 -1.99 25.64
C ALA A 210 7.05 -3.19 26.52
N GLY A 211 5.74 -3.47 26.61
CA GLY A 211 5.21 -4.59 27.41
C GLY A 211 5.43 -5.97 26.79
N ASN A 212 5.34 -6.09 25.46
CA ASN A 212 5.47 -7.39 24.77
C ASN A 212 6.91 -7.67 24.30
N PHE A 213 7.69 -6.63 24.03
CA PHE A 213 9.04 -6.73 23.49
C PHE A 213 10.00 -5.79 24.25
N PRO A 214 10.34 -6.12 25.51
CA PRO A 214 11.21 -5.26 26.34
C PRO A 214 12.61 -5.04 25.77
N GLN A 215 13.04 -5.85 24.79
CA GLN A 215 14.28 -5.68 24.05
C GLN A 215 14.22 -4.59 22.96
N VAL A 216 13.03 -4.10 22.61
CA VAL A 216 12.87 -2.99 21.65
C VAL A 216 13.22 -1.69 22.36
N ARG A 217 14.16 -0.92 21.81
CA ARG A 217 14.50 0.41 22.33
C ARG A 217 13.45 1.41 21.84
N ILE A 218 12.65 1.93 22.76
CA ILE A 218 11.70 3.00 22.46
C ILE A 218 12.40 4.36 22.56
N VAL A 219 12.17 5.22 21.58
CA VAL A 219 12.65 6.61 21.52
C VAL A 219 11.47 7.58 21.35
N GLU A 220 11.66 8.85 21.72
CA GLU A 220 10.54 9.81 21.82
C GLU A 220 9.94 10.20 20.46
N GLY A 221 10.73 10.14 19.39
CA GLY A 221 10.27 10.54 18.07
C GLY A 221 11.23 10.16 16.94
N THR A 222 10.81 10.51 15.73
CA THR A 222 11.53 10.14 14.50
C THR A 222 12.94 10.71 14.45
N ASP A 223 13.18 11.93 14.96
CA ASP A 223 14.51 12.54 14.95
C ASP A 223 15.52 11.74 15.81
N GLU A 224 15.10 11.31 17.01
CA GLU A 224 15.92 10.46 17.87
C GLU A 224 16.12 9.07 17.26
N LEU A 225 15.08 8.53 16.61
CA LEU A 225 15.15 7.26 15.90
C LEU A 225 16.16 7.29 14.76
N ILE A 226 16.15 8.35 13.95
CA ILE A 226 17.12 8.55 12.86
C ILE A 226 18.54 8.70 13.41
N ALA A 227 18.70 9.41 14.53
CA ALA A 227 19.99 9.59 15.19
C ALA A 227 20.50 8.34 15.96
N ALA A 228 19.71 7.27 16.05
CA ALA A 228 20.04 6.10 16.88
C ALA A 228 21.07 5.13 16.26
N GLY A 229 21.69 5.48 15.12
CA GLY A 229 22.64 4.61 14.43
C GLY A 229 21.98 3.40 13.76
N ILE A 230 20.82 3.63 13.13
CA ILE A 230 20.06 2.59 12.46
C ILE A 230 20.69 2.20 11.12
N HIS A 231 20.63 0.92 10.79
CA HIS A 231 21.06 0.39 9.49
C HIS A 231 19.91 0.39 8.48
N VAL A 232 18.68 0.17 8.95
CA VAL A 232 17.46 0.22 8.14
C VAL A 232 16.49 1.20 8.75
N TYR A 233 15.95 2.10 7.94
CA TYR A 233 14.81 2.95 8.30
C TYR A 233 13.52 2.39 7.72
N ALA A 234 12.53 2.12 8.58
CA ALA A 234 11.25 1.55 8.22
C ALA A 234 10.10 2.54 8.57
N PRO A 235 9.80 3.51 7.68
CA PRO A 235 8.67 4.41 7.88
C PRO A 235 7.34 3.65 7.76
N CYS A 236 6.59 3.58 8.85
CA CYS A 236 5.33 2.82 8.96
C CYS A 236 4.14 3.67 9.45
N ALA A 237 4.31 4.99 9.55
CA ALA A 237 3.30 5.93 10.01
C ALA A 237 2.70 6.77 8.87
N MET A 238 3.46 7.76 8.39
CA MET A 238 2.98 8.78 7.43
C MET A 238 3.78 8.77 6.13
N GLY A 239 3.15 9.26 5.06
CA GLY A 239 3.85 9.59 3.80
C GLY A 239 4.60 10.93 3.88
N GLY A 240 5.40 11.24 2.87
CA GLY A 240 6.18 12.48 2.74
C GLY A 240 7.33 12.62 3.72
N VAL A 241 7.66 11.55 4.45
CA VAL A 241 8.68 11.54 5.50
C VAL A 241 10.10 11.60 4.94
N LEU A 242 10.30 11.21 3.68
CA LEU A 242 11.56 11.31 2.95
C LEU A 242 11.55 12.58 2.10
N ASN A 243 12.36 13.55 2.47
CA ASN A 243 12.42 14.90 1.90
C ASN A 243 13.83 15.49 2.13
N ASP A 244 14.09 16.66 1.55
CA ASP A 244 15.40 17.35 1.64
C ASP A 244 15.94 17.52 3.06
N GLN A 245 15.07 17.61 4.07
CA GLN A 245 15.48 17.80 5.47
C GLN A 245 15.87 16.47 6.11
N SER A 246 15.00 15.46 6.00
CA SER A 246 15.27 14.11 6.53
C SER A 246 16.49 13.47 5.89
N LEU A 247 16.72 13.68 4.59
CA LEU A 247 17.91 13.17 3.89
C LEU A 247 19.24 13.74 4.41
N LYS A 248 19.24 14.91 5.05
CA LYS A 248 20.46 15.48 5.65
C LYS A 248 20.83 14.81 6.97
N ALA A 249 19.85 14.19 7.64
CA ALA A 249 20.03 13.57 8.95
C ALA A 249 20.08 12.04 8.88
N LEU A 250 19.50 11.44 7.84
CA LEU A 250 19.38 9.99 7.70
C LEU A 250 20.69 9.35 7.26
N ASP A 251 21.26 8.52 8.12
CA ASP A 251 22.49 7.75 7.87
C ASP A 251 22.22 6.23 7.69
N ALA A 252 20.98 5.87 7.37
CA ALA A 252 20.60 4.47 7.15
C ALA A 252 21.12 3.97 5.79
N GLU A 253 21.48 2.69 5.72
CA GLU A 253 21.90 2.05 4.47
C GLU A 253 20.72 1.61 3.58
N ILE A 254 19.57 1.36 4.21
CA ILE A 254 18.35 0.85 3.57
C ILE A 254 17.13 1.61 4.09
N ILE A 255 16.21 1.94 3.19
CA ILE A 255 14.86 2.40 3.53
C ILE A 255 13.86 1.37 3.02
N CYS A 256 13.09 0.79 3.93
CA CYS A 256 12.09 -0.23 3.63
C CYS A 256 10.98 -0.21 4.69
N GLY A 257 9.92 0.56 4.43
CA GLY A 257 8.80 0.75 5.35
C GLY A 257 7.43 0.52 4.72
N ALA A 258 6.38 0.49 5.54
CA ALA A 258 5.01 0.21 5.13
C ALA A 258 4.23 1.44 4.67
N ALA A 259 4.66 2.65 5.03
CA ALA A 259 3.94 3.88 4.73
C ALA A 259 3.73 4.03 3.21
N ASN A 260 2.60 4.61 2.80
CA ASN A 260 2.35 4.96 1.41
C ASN A 260 2.90 6.37 1.14
N ASN A 261 3.33 6.62 -0.10
CA ASN A 261 3.89 7.89 -0.57
C ASN A 261 5.06 8.36 0.30
N GLN A 262 6.05 7.50 0.54
CA GLN A 262 7.15 7.78 1.49
C GLN A 262 8.00 8.98 1.05
N LEU A 263 8.23 9.10 -0.26
CA LEU A 263 8.90 10.23 -0.88
C LEU A 263 7.96 11.44 -0.89
N ALA A 264 8.43 12.59 -0.40
CA ALA A 264 7.69 13.84 -0.50
C ALA A 264 7.59 14.32 -1.96
N GLU A 265 8.64 14.06 -2.75
CA GLU A 265 8.71 14.39 -4.16
C GLU A 265 9.45 13.30 -4.94
N PRO A 266 9.16 13.09 -6.25
CA PRO A 266 9.81 12.05 -7.04
C PRO A 266 11.35 12.16 -7.10
N HIS A 267 11.89 13.38 -7.12
CA HIS A 267 13.32 13.61 -7.23
C HIS A 267 14.13 13.08 -6.03
N ILE A 268 13.48 12.89 -4.88
CA ILE A 268 14.08 12.33 -3.65
C ILE A 268 14.62 10.91 -3.91
N ALA A 269 14.04 10.14 -4.84
CA ALA A 269 14.58 8.84 -5.23
C ALA A 269 16.00 8.94 -5.82
N ASP A 270 16.26 9.96 -6.65
CA ASP A 270 17.58 10.19 -7.23
C ASP A 270 18.58 10.69 -6.19
N GLU A 271 18.12 11.44 -5.18
CA GLU A 271 18.95 11.90 -4.08
C GLU A 271 19.38 10.76 -3.16
N LEU A 272 18.45 9.84 -2.86
CA LEU A 272 18.74 8.61 -2.12
C LEU A 272 19.79 7.77 -2.84
N GLU A 273 19.67 7.60 -4.15
CA GLU A 273 20.65 6.88 -4.97
C GLU A 273 22.02 7.58 -4.92
N ARG A 274 22.06 8.92 -5.07
CA ARG A 274 23.30 9.72 -4.97
C ARG A 274 23.95 9.63 -3.59
N ALA A 275 23.15 9.53 -2.52
CA ALA A 275 23.60 9.32 -1.15
C ALA A 275 24.04 7.87 -0.88
N GLY A 276 23.80 6.94 -1.82
CA GLY A 276 24.11 5.52 -1.66
C GLY A 276 23.14 4.78 -0.74
N ILE A 277 21.97 5.36 -0.41
CA ILE A 277 20.94 4.78 0.45
C ILE A 277 20.01 3.92 -0.41
N LEU A 278 19.87 2.64 -0.07
CA LEU A 278 19.00 1.71 -0.82
C LEU A 278 17.53 1.97 -0.52
N TYR A 279 16.81 2.61 -1.43
CA TYR A 279 15.37 2.77 -1.31
C TYR A 279 14.60 1.57 -1.87
N CYS A 280 13.74 0.97 -1.06
CA CYS A 280 12.78 -0.04 -1.52
C CYS A 280 11.44 0.64 -1.80
N PRO A 281 10.96 0.68 -3.07
CA PRO A 281 9.74 1.40 -3.43
C PRO A 281 8.53 0.97 -2.59
N ASP A 282 7.86 1.95 -2.00
CA ASP A 282 6.81 1.73 -1.01
C ASP A 282 5.65 0.88 -1.53
N TYR A 283 5.16 1.17 -2.73
CA TYR A 283 4.06 0.45 -3.36
C TYR A 283 4.41 -1.02 -3.65
N VAL A 284 5.68 -1.36 -3.75
CA VAL A 284 6.15 -2.76 -3.88
C VAL A 284 6.13 -3.43 -2.53
N VAL A 285 6.81 -2.85 -1.53
CA VAL A 285 7.04 -3.53 -0.25
C VAL A 285 5.76 -3.68 0.58
N ASN A 286 4.81 -2.74 0.44
CA ASN A 286 3.53 -2.79 1.15
C ASN A 286 2.40 -3.48 0.35
N SER A 287 2.72 -4.17 -0.75
CA SER A 287 1.75 -4.88 -1.59
C SER A 287 1.06 -6.07 -0.91
N GLY A 288 1.54 -6.54 0.24
CA GLY A 288 0.95 -7.68 0.94
C GLY A 288 -0.55 -7.51 1.25
N GLY A 289 -0.98 -6.28 1.54
CA GLY A 289 -2.39 -5.99 1.78
C GLY A 289 -3.25 -6.12 0.53
N VAL A 290 -2.75 -5.71 -0.64
CA VAL A 290 -3.51 -5.86 -1.89
C VAL A 290 -3.56 -7.31 -2.37
N ILE A 291 -2.48 -8.07 -2.13
CA ILE A 291 -2.44 -9.51 -2.42
C ILE A 291 -3.52 -10.25 -1.62
N GLN A 292 -3.73 -9.86 -0.35
CA GLN A 292 -4.77 -10.44 0.50
C GLN A 292 -6.18 -10.21 -0.05
N VAL A 293 -6.53 -8.96 -0.37
CA VAL A 293 -7.88 -8.63 -0.87
C VAL A 293 -8.12 -9.16 -2.28
N ALA A 294 -7.09 -9.26 -3.12
CA ALA A 294 -7.20 -9.94 -4.41
C ALA A 294 -7.49 -11.43 -4.24
N ASP A 295 -6.84 -12.10 -3.27
CA ASP A 295 -7.08 -13.53 -2.99
C ASP A 295 -8.52 -13.82 -2.54
N GLU A 296 -9.14 -12.91 -1.77
CA GLU A 296 -10.58 -12.97 -1.43
C GLU A 296 -11.49 -12.74 -2.64
N TYR A 297 -11.11 -11.87 -3.56
CA TYR A 297 -11.97 -11.57 -4.71
C TYR A 297 -11.90 -12.66 -5.79
N ASP A 298 -10.72 -13.22 -6.02
CA ASP A 298 -10.49 -14.26 -7.03
C ASP A 298 -11.13 -15.62 -6.65
N GLY A 299 -11.44 -15.84 -5.36
CA GLY A 299 -12.03 -17.08 -4.88
C GLY A 299 -12.26 -17.09 -3.37
N ALA A 300 -12.47 -18.27 -2.80
CA ALA A 300 -12.59 -18.39 -1.35
C ALA A 300 -11.23 -18.08 -0.69
N PHE A 301 -11.20 -17.05 0.18
CA PHE A 301 -9.98 -16.60 0.84
C PHE A 301 -9.24 -17.75 1.54
N ASP A 302 -7.93 -17.83 1.31
CA ASP A 302 -7.03 -18.77 1.98
C ASP A 302 -5.77 -18.02 2.43
N PHE A 303 -5.68 -17.79 3.74
CA PHE A 303 -4.56 -17.07 4.33
C PHE A 303 -3.19 -17.68 3.95
N LYS A 304 -3.06 -19.01 3.90
CA LYS A 304 -1.78 -19.66 3.55
C LYS A 304 -1.45 -19.49 2.07
N ARG A 305 -2.46 -19.40 1.20
CA ARG A 305 -2.26 -19.10 -0.22
C ARG A 305 -1.83 -17.64 -0.40
N ALA A 306 -2.53 -16.71 0.27
CA ALA A 306 -2.18 -15.30 0.27
C ALA A 306 -0.77 -15.06 0.83
N GLU A 307 -0.44 -15.67 1.97
CA GLU A 307 0.90 -15.61 2.59
C GLU A 307 2.00 -16.11 1.65
N ARG A 308 1.79 -17.25 0.96
CA ARG A 308 2.74 -17.76 -0.05
C ARG A 308 2.92 -16.79 -1.22
N ARG A 309 1.86 -16.12 -1.68
CA ARG A 309 1.96 -15.08 -2.72
C ARG A 309 2.72 -13.87 -2.19
N THR A 310 2.39 -13.40 -0.98
CA THR A 310 3.08 -12.28 -0.30
C THR A 310 4.57 -12.55 -0.08
N ALA A 311 4.96 -13.80 0.22
CA ALA A 311 6.37 -14.18 0.31
C ALA A 311 7.16 -13.89 -0.99
N GLY A 312 6.47 -13.90 -2.13
CA GLY A 312 7.01 -13.55 -3.45
C GLY A 312 7.49 -12.10 -3.57
N ILE A 313 7.10 -11.20 -2.67
CA ILE A 313 7.64 -9.82 -2.60
C ILE A 313 9.17 -9.85 -2.48
N PHE A 314 9.76 -10.86 -1.81
CA PHE A 314 11.21 -11.05 -1.78
C PHE A 314 11.81 -11.12 -3.20
N ALA A 315 11.26 -11.99 -4.05
CA ALA A 315 11.77 -12.19 -5.41
C ALA A 315 11.49 -10.99 -6.31
N THR A 316 10.33 -10.34 -6.14
CA THR A 316 9.99 -9.11 -6.86
C THR A 316 10.97 -7.99 -6.51
N THR A 317 11.22 -7.75 -5.22
CA THR A 317 12.18 -6.75 -4.76
C THR A 317 13.59 -7.07 -5.25
N ALA A 318 14.04 -8.33 -5.15
CA ALA A 318 15.36 -8.73 -5.64
C ALA A 318 15.53 -8.43 -7.15
N ARG A 319 14.52 -8.77 -7.97
CA ARG A 319 14.51 -8.48 -9.41
C ARG A 319 14.57 -6.98 -9.70
N ILE A 320 13.83 -6.16 -8.96
CA ILE A 320 13.86 -4.69 -9.09
C ILE A 320 15.27 -4.18 -8.80
N LEU A 321 15.87 -4.60 -7.70
CA LEU A 321 17.19 -4.14 -7.29
C LEU A 321 18.30 -4.61 -8.25
N GLU A 322 18.19 -5.83 -8.78
CA GLU A 322 19.09 -6.33 -9.82
C GLU A 322 18.98 -5.53 -11.12
N ARG A 323 17.75 -5.21 -11.56
CA ARG A 323 17.52 -4.39 -12.75
C ARG A 323 18.05 -2.97 -12.57
N ALA A 324 17.72 -2.32 -11.45
CA ALA A 324 18.19 -1.00 -11.10
C ALA A 324 19.72 -0.90 -11.19
N LYS A 325 20.42 -1.86 -10.57
CA LYS A 325 21.88 -1.96 -10.63
C LYS A 325 22.43 -2.23 -12.03
N GLY A 326 21.79 -3.10 -12.80
CA GLY A 326 22.22 -3.47 -14.16
C GLY A 326 22.06 -2.34 -15.18
N GLU A 327 21.01 -1.53 -15.03
CA GLU A 327 20.66 -0.44 -15.95
C GLU A 327 21.18 0.93 -15.47
N GLY A 328 21.63 1.04 -14.22
CA GLY A 328 22.11 2.31 -13.65
C GLY A 328 20.98 3.31 -13.41
N ILE A 329 19.82 2.81 -12.97
CA ILE A 329 18.61 3.60 -12.66
C ILE A 329 18.20 3.38 -11.21
N THR A 330 17.32 4.23 -10.66
CA THR A 330 16.83 4.07 -9.29
C THR A 330 15.94 2.82 -9.15
N PRO A 331 15.83 2.23 -7.95
CA PRO A 331 14.87 1.15 -7.68
C PRO A 331 13.42 1.51 -8.02
N LEU A 332 13.04 2.79 -7.84
CA LEU A 332 11.71 3.28 -8.19
C LEU A 332 11.48 3.20 -9.71
N ALA A 333 12.39 3.77 -10.50
CA ALA A 333 12.30 3.72 -11.96
C ALA A 333 12.31 2.28 -12.50
N ALA A 334 13.10 1.39 -11.89
CA ALA A 334 13.10 -0.03 -12.25
C ALA A 334 11.77 -0.72 -11.92
N ALA A 335 11.14 -0.40 -10.78
CA ALA A 335 9.84 -0.94 -10.42
C ALA A 335 8.74 -0.47 -11.38
N ASP A 336 8.74 0.82 -11.73
CA ASP A 336 7.78 1.42 -12.67
C ASP A 336 7.88 0.76 -14.05
N ALA A 337 9.11 0.63 -14.58
CA ALA A 337 9.34 -0.03 -15.86
C ALA A 337 8.85 -1.49 -15.87
N ILE A 338 9.08 -2.25 -14.80
CA ILE A 338 8.60 -3.64 -14.70
C ILE A 338 7.06 -3.70 -14.65
N ALA A 339 6.41 -2.77 -13.95
CA ALA A 339 4.95 -2.70 -13.87
C ALA A 339 4.35 -2.36 -15.25
N GLU A 340 4.89 -1.35 -15.93
CA GLU A 340 4.48 -0.94 -17.28
C GLU A 340 4.65 -2.04 -18.31
N GLU A 341 5.80 -2.74 -18.29
CA GLU A 341 6.06 -3.89 -19.15
C GLU A 341 5.02 -5.00 -18.95
N ARG A 342 4.66 -5.30 -17.70
CA ARG A 342 3.62 -6.29 -17.42
C ARG A 342 2.26 -5.84 -17.94
N ILE A 343 1.86 -4.60 -17.66
CA ILE A 343 0.59 -4.01 -18.13
C ILE A 343 0.50 -4.11 -19.65
N ALA A 344 1.55 -3.73 -20.37
CA ALA A 344 1.59 -3.78 -21.83
C ALA A 344 1.61 -5.21 -22.38
N ALA A 345 2.47 -6.08 -21.83
CA ALA A 345 2.70 -7.42 -22.36
C ALA A 345 1.59 -8.43 -22.04
N VAL A 346 0.98 -8.32 -20.86
CA VAL A 346 -0.13 -9.20 -20.43
C VAL A 346 -1.47 -8.60 -20.87
N GLY A 347 -1.68 -7.29 -20.72
CA GLY A 347 -2.95 -6.67 -21.07
C GLY A 347 -3.32 -6.80 -22.54
N ARG A 348 -2.33 -6.83 -23.45
CA ARG A 348 -2.58 -7.11 -24.88
C ARG A 348 -3.19 -8.49 -25.13
N LEU A 349 -3.01 -9.47 -24.22
CA LEU A 349 -3.54 -10.83 -24.40
C LEU A 349 -5.07 -10.85 -24.34
N GLN A 350 -5.70 -9.90 -23.65
CA GLN A 350 -7.16 -9.76 -23.65
C GLN A 350 -7.72 -9.42 -25.04
N ARG A 351 -6.90 -8.93 -25.98
CA ARG A 351 -7.29 -8.73 -27.38
C ARG A 351 -7.36 -10.03 -28.18
N VAL A 352 -6.70 -11.10 -27.72
CA VAL A 352 -6.68 -12.40 -28.40
C VAL A 352 -7.92 -13.23 -28.04
N ARG A 353 -8.40 -13.11 -26.79
CA ARG A 353 -9.61 -13.79 -26.32
C ARG A 353 -10.37 -12.87 -25.38
N LEU A 354 -11.51 -12.37 -25.85
CA LEU A 354 -12.50 -11.71 -25.00
C LEU A 354 -13.09 -12.79 -24.07
N PHE A 355 -12.81 -12.73 -22.77
CA PHE A 355 -13.52 -13.59 -21.82
C PHE A 355 -14.98 -13.14 -21.69
N ARG A 356 -15.86 -14.13 -21.52
CA ARG A 356 -17.32 -14.00 -21.36
C ARG A 356 -17.70 -13.68 -19.93
#